data_AF-A0AAN8QL85-F1
#
_entry.id   AF-A0AAN8QL85-F1
#
_cell.length_a   1.000
_cell.length_b   1.000
_cell.length_c   1.000
_cell.angle_alpha   90.00
_cell.angle_beta   90.00
_cell.angle_gamma   90.00
#
_symmetry.space_group_name_H-M   'P 1'
#
loop_
_entity.id
_entity.type
_entity.pdbx_description
1 polymer ?
#
loop_
_entity_poly.entity_id
_entity_poly.type
_entity_poly.pdbx_seq_one_letter_code
_entity_poly.pdbx_strand_id
1 'polypeptide(L)'
;MKRRNLSIRTRTTVSQQLPKDYQEKLVTFRAYCKNKITEKKIRPEHITNMDEVPLTFDIPVNRTVEKTGTSTVSVRTTGNEKSSFTVVLACQANGQKLPPMIIFKRKTLPKENFPAGVVIKASPKGWMDEEKMSEWLREIYVKRPGGFFHTAPSLLIYDSMRAHITDAVKKQ
;
A
#
# COMPACT_ATOMS: atom_id res chain seq x y z
N MET A 1 -9.27 28.82 23.70
CA MET A 1 -8.07 29.15 22.90
C MET A 1 -7.56 30.57 23.18
N LYS A 2 -8.31 31.64 22.85
CA LYS A 2 -7.88 33.05 23.06
C LYS A 2 -7.56 33.44 24.51
N ARG A 3 -8.41 33.06 25.49
CA ARG A 3 -8.23 33.38 26.92
C ARG A 3 -6.95 32.82 27.55
N ARG A 4 -6.36 31.77 26.97
CA ARG A 4 -5.14 31.10 27.44
C ARG A 4 -3.96 31.25 26.49
N ASN A 5 -4.11 32.09 25.45
CA ASN A 5 -3.14 32.31 24.39
C ASN A 5 -2.64 30.99 23.76
N LEU A 6 -3.56 30.17 23.23
CA LEU A 6 -3.28 28.88 22.60
C LEU A 6 -3.72 28.90 21.12
N SER A 7 -2.97 28.23 20.24
CA SER A 7 -3.27 28.14 18.79
C SER A 7 -3.04 26.73 18.20
N ILE A 8 -3.81 26.34 17.19
CA ILE A 8 -3.64 25.10 16.42
C ILE A 8 -2.71 25.38 15.23
N ARG A 9 -1.74 24.49 15.00
CA ARG A 9 -0.79 24.57 13.87
C ARG A 9 -0.98 23.36 12.94
N THR A 10 -0.63 23.47 11.66
CA THR A 10 -0.74 22.40 10.66
C THR A 10 0.33 22.58 9.58
N ARG A 11 0.83 21.47 9.01
CA ARG A 11 1.83 21.45 7.92
C ARG A 11 1.25 22.07 6.63
N THR A 12 1.96 22.99 5.99
CA THR A 12 1.43 23.84 4.90
C THR A 12 1.88 23.49 3.48
N THR A 13 2.86 22.60 3.29
CA THR A 13 3.42 22.33 1.95
C THR A 13 3.42 20.84 1.60
N VAL A 14 2.74 20.50 0.50
CA VAL A 14 2.99 19.30 -0.32
C VAL A 14 2.60 19.61 -1.78
N SER A 15 3.53 19.47 -2.73
CA SER A 15 3.27 18.73 -3.97
C SER A 15 4.54 18.57 -4.80
N GLN A 16 4.66 17.40 -5.44
CA GLN A 16 5.46 17.22 -6.64
C GLN A 16 4.63 17.72 -7.83
N GLN A 17 5.26 18.39 -8.80
CA GLN A 17 4.58 18.74 -10.04
C GLN A 17 4.30 17.47 -10.85
N LEU A 18 3.11 17.38 -11.44
CA LEU A 18 2.79 16.27 -12.34
C LEU A 18 3.68 16.33 -13.59
N PRO A 19 4.11 15.17 -14.13
CA PRO A 19 4.78 15.11 -15.42
C PRO A 19 3.93 15.74 -16.53
N LYS A 20 4.58 16.36 -17.52
CA LYS A 20 3.89 17.01 -18.66
C LYS A 20 3.00 16.04 -19.45
N ASP A 21 3.38 14.78 -19.51
CA ASP A 21 2.72 13.68 -20.24
C ASP A 21 1.70 12.90 -19.39
N TYR A 22 1.41 13.35 -18.16
CA TYR A 22 0.51 12.66 -17.23
C TYR A 22 -0.87 12.36 -17.83
N GLN A 23 -1.49 13.36 -18.48
CA GLN A 23 -2.84 13.22 -19.05
C GLN A 23 -2.88 12.18 -20.17
N GLU A 24 -1.90 12.21 -21.07
CA GLU A 24 -1.79 11.27 -22.17
C GLU A 24 -1.60 9.83 -21.67
N LYS A 25 -0.68 9.62 -20.71
CA LYS A 25 -0.47 8.31 -20.08
C LYS A 25 -1.72 7.80 -19.38
N LEU A 26 -2.43 8.66 -18.67
CA LEU A 26 -3.67 8.30 -17.99
C LEU A 26 -4.75 7.84 -18.97
N VAL A 27 -4.95 8.58 -20.07
CA VAL A 27 -5.94 8.24 -21.11
C VAL A 27 -5.58 6.92 -21.77
N THR A 28 -4.32 6.76 -22.19
CA THR A 28 -3.82 5.54 -22.84
C THR A 28 -3.97 4.32 -21.94
N PHE A 29 -3.57 4.42 -20.67
CA PHE A 29 -3.68 3.33 -19.71
C PHE A 29 -5.14 2.93 -19.43
N ARG A 30 -6.03 3.92 -19.23
CA ARG A 30 -7.46 3.67 -19.04
C ARG A 30 -8.09 2.98 -20.25
N ALA A 31 -7.76 3.43 -21.46
CA ALA A 31 -8.22 2.80 -22.69
C ALA A 31 -7.73 1.35 -22.81
N TYR A 32 -6.45 1.10 -22.52
CA TYR A 32 -5.88 -0.24 -22.49
C TYR A 32 -6.63 -1.18 -21.54
N CYS A 33 -6.83 -0.76 -20.28
CA CYS A 33 -7.56 -1.56 -19.29
C CYS A 33 -9.00 -1.82 -19.74
N LYS A 34 -9.73 -0.78 -20.18
CA LYS A 34 -11.12 -0.91 -20.64
C LYS A 34 -11.25 -1.89 -21.80
N ASN A 35 -10.34 -1.82 -22.77
CA ASN A 35 -10.33 -2.72 -23.91
C ASN A 35 -10.09 -4.17 -23.47
N LYS A 36 -9.10 -4.42 -22.60
CA LYS A 36 -8.81 -5.77 -22.09
C LYS A 36 -9.95 -6.36 -21.26
N ILE A 37 -10.59 -5.54 -20.43
CA ILE A 37 -11.77 -5.94 -19.65
C ILE A 37 -12.90 -6.36 -20.57
N THR A 38 -13.19 -5.55 -21.60
CA THR A 38 -14.29 -5.80 -22.55
C THR A 38 -14.01 -7.03 -23.42
N GLU A 39 -12.82 -7.11 -24.02
CA GLU A 39 -12.36 -8.19 -24.90
C GLU A 39 -12.44 -9.55 -24.20
N LYS A 40 -11.93 -9.64 -22.98
CA LYS A 40 -11.89 -10.89 -22.19
C LYS A 40 -13.13 -11.09 -21.32
N LYS A 41 -14.10 -10.18 -21.35
CA LYS A 41 -15.31 -10.20 -20.50
C LYS A 41 -14.95 -10.40 -19.01
N ILE A 42 -13.96 -9.66 -18.53
CA ILE A 42 -13.46 -9.78 -17.16
C ILE A 42 -14.51 -9.23 -16.19
N ARG A 43 -14.97 -10.07 -15.27
CA ARG A 43 -15.95 -9.68 -14.26
C ARG A 43 -15.31 -8.76 -13.19
N PRO A 44 -16.05 -7.83 -12.57
CA PRO A 44 -15.50 -6.90 -11.57
C PRO A 44 -14.75 -7.56 -10.40
N GLU A 45 -15.22 -8.70 -9.91
CA GLU A 45 -14.58 -9.53 -8.87
C GLU A 45 -13.23 -10.13 -9.28
N HIS A 46 -12.90 -10.11 -10.58
CA HIS A 46 -11.61 -10.60 -11.10
C HIS A 46 -10.69 -9.46 -11.54
N ILE A 47 -11.08 -8.20 -11.30
CA ILE A 47 -10.24 -7.02 -11.52
C ILE A 47 -9.71 -6.59 -10.15
N THR A 48 -8.41 -6.69 -9.93
CA THR A 48 -7.76 -6.41 -8.65
C THR A 48 -6.74 -5.29 -8.81
N ASN A 49 -6.81 -4.28 -7.95
CA ASN A 49 -5.75 -3.28 -7.77
C ASN A 49 -4.95 -3.61 -6.50
N MET A 50 -3.63 -3.63 -6.59
CA MET A 50 -2.71 -3.85 -5.49
C MET A 50 -1.76 -2.65 -5.36
N ASP A 51 -1.44 -2.27 -4.13
CA ASP A 51 -0.47 -1.22 -3.83
C ASP A 51 0.21 -1.45 -2.47
N GLU A 52 1.41 -0.90 -2.30
CA GLU A 52 2.15 -0.90 -1.05
C GLU A 52 2.09 0.46 -0.34
N VAL A 53 1.74 0.44 0.95
CA VAL A 53 1.76 1.62 1.79
C VAL A 53 2.74 1.44 2.97
N PRO A 54 3.70 2.36 3.16
CA PRO A 54 4.50 2.37 4.38
C PRO A 54 3.67 2.92 5.54
N LEU A 55 3.57 2.16 6.63
CA LEU A 55 2.98 2.60 7.89
C LEU A 55 4.07 2.76 8.95
N THR A 56 3.98 3.82 9.75
CA THR A 56 4.87 4.06 10.88
C THR A 56 4.29 3.50 12.16
N PHE A 57 5.16 3.06 13.08
CA PHE A 57 4.72 2.59 14.41
C PHE A 57 4.20 3.74 15.28
N ASP A 58 4.81 4.91 15.14
CA ASP A 58 4.28 6.15 15.70
C ASP A 58 3.67 7.00 14.59
N ILE A 59 2.42 7.44 14.79
CA ILE A 59 1.76 8.43 13.94
C ILE A 59 1.64 9.72 14.76
N PRO A 60 2.74 10.48 14.94
CA PRO A 60 2.68 11.72 15.70
C PRO A 60 1.68 12.66 15.02
N VAL A 61 0.68 13.09 15.78
CA VAL A 61 -0.33 14.01 15.27
C VAL A 61 0.32 15.37 15.00
N ASN A 62 0.09 15.91 13.79
CA ASN A 62 0.59 17.22 13.39
C ASN A 62 -0.17 18.40 14.04
N ARG A 63 -1.05 18.10 15.02
CA ARG A 63 -1.83 19.07 15.78
C ARG A 63 -1.58 18.82 17.25
N THR A 64 -1.12 19.87 17.91
CA THR A 64 -0.93 19.92 19.36
C THR A 64 -1.40 21.29 19.83
N VAL A 65 -1.75 21.39 21.12
CA VAL A 65 -2.20 22.62 21.76
C VAL A 65 -1.03 23.14 22.58
N GLU A 66 -0.51 24.31 22.23
CA GLU A 66 0.61 24.95 22.92
C GLU A 66 0.43 26.47 23.01
N LYS A 67 1.15 27.11 23.94
CA LYS A 67 1.20 28.56 24.10
C LYS A 67 1.61 29.26 22.80
N THR A 68 0.87 30.31 22.47
CA THR A 68 1.16 31.20 21.34
C THR A 68 2.50 31.92 21.59
N GLY A 69 3.40 31.84 20.60
CA GLY A 69 4.76 32.39 20.68
C GLY A 69 5.84 31.35 20.99
N THR A 70 5.48 30.12 21.35
CA THR A 70 6.46 29.04 21.55
C THR A 70 7.14 28.67 20.22
N SER A 71 8.47 28.72 20.20
CA SER A 71 9.30 28.43 19.01
C SER A 71 9.40 26.93 18.71
N THR A 72 9.41 26.09 19.74
CA THR A 72 9.54 24.62 19.63
C THR A 72 8.45 23.93 20.44
N VAL A 73 7.62 23.13 19.78
CA VAL A 73 6.58 22.33 20.44
C VAL A 73 6.99 20.87 20.41
N SER A 74 7.15 20.26 21.59
CA SER A 74 7.46 18.83 21.70
C SER A 74 6.19 18.00 21.62
N VAL A 75 6.22 16.94 20.80
CA VAL A 75 5.16 15.92 20.72
C VAL A 75 5.73 14.66 21.35
N ARG A 76 4.99 14.05 22.29
CA ARG A 76 5.39 12.77 22.88
C ARG A 76 5.16 11.65 21.89
N THR A 77 6.16 10.81 21.72
CA THR A 77 6.22 9.66 20.82
C THR A 77 6.90 8.50 21.54
N THR A 78 6.91 7.30 20.95
CA THR A 78 7.65 6.15 21.51
C THR A 78 9.11 6.11 21.06
N GLY A 79 9.55 7.12 20.30
CA GLY A 79 10.88 7.16 19.67
C GLY A 79 10.98 6.31 18.39
N ASN A 80 9.85 5.85 17.85
CA ASN A 80 9.78 4.99 16.67
C ASN A 80 9.18 5.69 15.44
N GLU A 81 9.24 7.02 15.37
CA GLU A 81 8.65 7.82 14.29
C GLU A 81 9.28 7.55 12.92
N LYS A 82 10.54 7.09 12.92
CA LYS A 82 11.28 6.70 11.72
C LYS A 82 11.18 5.20 11.44
N SER A 83 10.62 4.43 12.36
CA SER A 83 10.42 3.00 12.20
C SER A 83 9.11 2.77 11.46
N SER A 84 9.18 2.06 10.34
CA SER A 84 8.02 1.73 9.52
C SER A 84 8.01 0.27 9.12
N PHE A 85 6.84 -0.20 8.74
CA PHE A 85 6.60 -1.49 8.08
C PHE A 85 5.80 -1.25 6.81
N THR A 86 5.92 -2.16 5.85
CA THR A 86 5.20 -2.05 4.58
C THR A 86 3.94 -2.89 4.66
N VAL A 87 2.80 -2.34 4.25
CA VAL A 87 1.55 -3.07 4.11
C VAL A 87 1.19 -3.15 2.64
N VAL A 88 1.04 -4.37 2.14
CA VAL A 88 0.53 -4.66 0.81
C VAL A 88 -0.97 -4.83 0.91
N LEU A 89 -1.71 -4.00 0.19
CA LEU A 89 -3.16 -4.00 0.17
C LEU A 89 -3.66 -4.27 -1.23
N ALA A 90 -4.76 -5.01 -1.35
CA ALA A 90 -5.41 -5.17 -2.64
C ALA A 90 -6.93 -5.16 -2.52
N CYS A 91 -7.57 -4.59 -3.52
CA CYS A 91 -9.02 -4.41 -3.60
C CYS A 91 -9.51 -4.79 -5.00
N GLN A 92 -10.62 -5.51 -5.05
CA GLN A 92 -11.30 -5.88 -6.28
C GLN A 92 -12.29 -4.81 -6.71
N ALA A 93 -12.64 -4.75 -7.99
CA ALA A 93 -13.57 -3.74 -8.51
C ALA A 93 -15.01 -3.90 -7.98
N ASN A 94 -15.37 -5.06 -7.42
CA ASN A 94 -16.63 -5.26 -6.68
C ASN A 94 -16.59 -4.74 -5.22
N GLY A 95 -15.45 -4.19 -4.77
CA GLY A 95 -15.23 -3.68 -3.42
C GLY A 95 -14.70 -4.69 -2.40
N GLN A 96 -14.52 -5.97 -2.78
CA GLN A 96 -13.92 -6.96 -1.89
C GLN A 96 -12.43 -6.69 -1.70
N LYS A 97 -11.96 -6.77 -0.46
CA LYS A 97 -10.55 -6.58 -0.10
C LYS A 97 -9.90 -7.94 0.08
N LEU A 98 -8.69 -8.10 -0.44
CA LEU A 98 -7.88 -9.27 -0.16
C LEU A 98 -7.21 -9.14 1.22
N PRO A 99 -6.85 -10.26 1.87
CA PRO A 99 -6.05 -10.24 3.08
C PRO A 99 -4.81 -9.36 2.94
N PRO A 100 -4.53 -8.44 3.89
CA PRO A 100 -3.32 -7.64 3.86
C PRO A 100 -2.08 -8.50 4.11
N MET A 101 -0.98 -8.17 3.44
CA MET A 101 0.36 -8.65 3.81
C MET A 101 1.12 -7.54 4.52
N ILE A 102 1.73 -7.85 5.66
CA ILE A 102 2.60 -6.94 6.41
C ILE A 102 4.04 -7.43 6.30
N ILE A 103 4.94 -6.57 5.83
CA ILE A 103 6.37 -6.83 5.72
C ILE A 103 7.09 -5.99 6.78
N PHE A 104 7.59 -6.66 7.82
CA PHE A 104 8.42 -6.02 8.82
C PHE A 104 9.89 -5.91 8.38
N LYS A 105 10.53 -4.78 8.71
CA LYS A 105 11.97 -4.57 8.49
C LYS A 105 12.82 -5.35 9.51
N ARG A 106 13.04 -6.64 9.27
CA ARG A 106 13.77 -7.57 10.15
C ARG A 106 14.13 -8.87 9.41
N LYS A 107 15.06 -9.65 9.97
CA LYS A 107 15.52 -10.92 9.38
C LYS A 107 14.61 -12.12 9.68
N THR A 108 13.95 -12.13 10.83
CA THR A 108 13.12 -13.25 11.30
C THR A 108 11.67 -12.82 11.42
N LEU A 109 10.70 -13.74 11.49
CA LEU A 109 9.31 -13.38 11.79
C LEU A 109 9.11 -13.10 13.28
N PRO A 110 8.26 -12.12 13.66
CA PRO A 110 7.89 -11.90 15.06
C PRO A 110 7.16 -13.12 15.61
N LYS A 111 7.50 -13.52 16.84
CA LYS A 111 6.79 -14.59 17.57
C LYS A 111 5.67 -13.97 18.41
N GLU A 112 4.79 -13.24 17.75
CA GLU A 112 3.64 -12.59 18.39
C GLU A 112 2.35 -13.14 17.81
N ASN A 113 1.26 -12.95 18.57
CA ASN A 113 -0.07 -13.32 18.11
C ASN A 113 -0.59 -12.21 17.19
N PHE A 114 -0.65 -12.50 15.89
CA PHE A 114 -1.22 -11.58 14.91
C PHE A 114 -2.71 -11.82 14.72
N PRO A 115 -3.48 -10.78 14.37
CA PRO A 115 -4.88 -10.93 14.00
C PRO A 115 -5.05 -11.94 12.86
N ALA A 116 -6.14 -12.71 12.91
CA ALA A 116 -6.50 -13.62 11.83
C ALA A 116 -6.74 -12.84 10.52
N GLY A 117 -6.40 -13.47 9.39
CA GLY A 117 -6.59 -12.86 8.06
C GLY A 117 -5.50 -11.86 7.66
N VAL A 118 -4.38 -11.79 8.39
CA VAL A 118 -3.21 -11.00 8.02
C VAL A 118 -2.04 -11.93 7.72
N VAL A 119 -1.36 -11.72 6.60
CA VAL A 119 -0.15 -12.47 6.25
C VAL A 119 1.07 -11.68 6.72
N ILE A 120 1.89 -12.27 7.59
CA ILE A 120 3.08 -11.62 8.12
C ILE A 120 4.32 -12.13 7.44
N LYS A 121 5.12 -11.21 6.90
CA LYS A 121 6.42 -11.45 6.28
C LYS A 121 7.49 -10.58 6.94
N ALA A 122 8.74 -10.98 6.75
CA ALA A 122 9.90 -10.25 7.23
C ALA A 122 10.89 -10.07 6.08
N SER A 123 11.43 -8.87 5.93
CA SER A 123 12.49 -8.55 4.98
C SER A 123 13.56 -7.73 5.68
N PRO A 124 14.87 -8.02 5.53
CA PRO A 124 15.93 -7.21 6.12
C PRO A 124 15.87 -5.73 5.72
N LYS A 125 15.40 -5.45 4.50
CA LYS A 125 15.22 -4.08 4.00
C LYS A 125 13.89 -3.49 4.46
N GLY A 126 12.85 -4.32 4.60
CA GLY A 126 11.49 -3.93 5.00
C GLY A 126 10.57 -3.50 3.85
N TRP A 127 10.97 -3.78 2.61
CA TRP A 127 10.29 -3.36 1.38
C TRP A 127 9.99 -4.60 0.54
N MET A 128 9.08 -4.48 -0.41
CA MET A 128 8.78 -5.54 -1.38
C MET A 128 10.01 -5.89 -2.22
N ASP A 129 10.24 -7.17 -2.43
CA ASP A 129 11.20 -7.70 -3.40
C ASP A 129 10.55 -8.84 -4.20
N GLU A 130 11.28 -9.39 -5.17
CA GLU A 130 10.77 -10.44 -6.06
C GLU A 130 10.20 -11.64 -5.29
N GLU A 131 10.89 -12.08 -4.24
CA GLU A 131 10.46 -13.20 -3.42
C GLU A 131 9.16 -12.85 -2.69
N LYS A 132 9.10 -11.68 -2.03
CA LYS A 132 7.91 -11.25 -1.27
C LYS A 132 6.71 -11.03 -2.18
N MET A 133 6.92 -10.54 -3.39
CA MET A 133 5.88 -10.42 -4.42
C MET A 133 5.36 -11.80 -4.85
N SER A 134 6.25 -12.77 -5.04
CA SER A 134 5.89 -14.15 -5.36
C SER A 134 5.11 -14.82 -4.23
N GLU A 135 5.51 -14.59 -2.98
CA GLU A 135 4.76 -15.04 -1.81
C GLU A 135 3.37 -14.40 -1.76
N TRP A 136 3.26 -13.10 -2.05
CA TRP A 136 1.97 -12.39 -2.09
C TRP A 136 1.05 -12.97 -3.17
N LEU A 137 1.56 -13.21 -4.37
CA LEU A 137 0.80 -13.84 -5.45
C LEU A 137 0.28 -15.21 -5.02
N ARG A 138 1.14 -16.08 -4.49
CA ARG A 138 0.78 -17.45 -4.10
C ARG A 138 -0.15 -17.53 -2.90
N GLU A 139 0.10 -16.74 -1.86
CA GLU A 139 -0.60 -16.87 -0.57
C GLU A 139 -1.87 -16.05 -0.51
N ILE A 140 -1.96 -14.96 -1.27
CA ILE A 140 -3.10 -14.03 -1.23
C ILE A 140 -3.82 -14.00 -2.57
N TYR A 141 -3.12 -13.64 -3.65
CA TYR A 141 -3.80 -13.41 -4.93
C TYR A 141 -4.41 -14.71 -5.50
N VAL A 142 -3.65 -15.79 -5.61
CA VAL A 142 -4.13 -17.09 -6.16
C VAL A 142 -5.21 -17.71 -5.27
N LYS A 143 -5.13 -17.51 -3.94
CA LYS A 143 -6.13 -18.03 -2.99
C LYS A 143 -7.42 -17.23 -2.92
N ARG A 144 -7.53 -16.12 -3.65
CA ARG A 144 -8.77 -15.34 -3.74
C ARG A 144 -9.92 -16.21 -4.30
N PRO A 145 -11.19 -15.88 -4.01
CA PRO A 145 -12.33 -16.56 -4.62
C PRO A 145 -12.21 -16.60 -6.15
N GLY A 146 -12.30 -17.79 -6.74
CA GLY A 146 -12.16 -17.99 -8.19
C GLY A 146 -10.71 -17.96 -8.73
N GLY A 147 -9.71 -17.67 -7.90
CA GLY A 147 -8.30 -17.57 -8.31
C GLY A 147 -7.63 -18.93 -8.53
N PHE A 148 -7.92 -19.90 -7.67
CA PHE A 148 -7.16 -21.16 -7.59
C PHE A 148 -7.24 -22.03 -8.85
N PHE A 149 -8.41 -22.11 -9.47
CA PHE A 149 -8.62 -22.95 -10.66
C PHE A 149 -8.38 -22.20 -11.98
N HIS A 150 -8.03 -20.90 -11.94
CA HIS A 150 -7.87 -20.05 -13.12
C HIS A 150 -9.05 -20.16 -14.12
N THR A 151 -10.27 -20.37 -13.62
CA THR A 151 -11.45 -20.70 -14.43
C THR A 151 -12.01 -19.51 -15.21
N ALA A 152 -11.53 -18.31 -14.90
CA ALA A 152 -11.96 -17.08 -15.54
C ALA A 152 -10.77 -16.15 -15.77
N PRO A 153 -10.81 -15.33 -16.84
CA PRO A 153 -9.81 -14.30 -17.04
C PRO A 153 -9.85 -13.29 -15.88
N SER A 154 -8.67 -12.86 -15.44
CA SER A 154 -8.50 -11.86 -14.39
C SER A 154 -7.55 -10.76 -14.83
N LEU A 155 -7.70 -9.58 -14.23
CA LEU A 155 -6.82 -8.44 -14.42
C LEU A 155 -6.26 -8.00 -13.07
N LEU A 156 -4.95 -8.09 -12.92
CA LEU A 156 -4.22 -7.57 -11.76
C LEU A 156 -3.50 -6.30 -12.18
N ILE A 157 -3.67 -5.23 -11.41
CA ILE A 157 -3.12 -3.90 -11.64
C ILE A 157 -2.27 -3.53 -10.42
N TYR A 158 -1.03 -3.15 -10.66
CA TYR A 158 -0.09 -2.62 -9.68
C TYR A 158 0.94 -1.75 -10.40
N ASP A 159 1.80 -1.06 -9.67
CA ASP A 159 2.80 -0.16 -10.23
C ASP A 159 3.94 -0.90 -10.97
N SER A 160 4.81 -0.16 -11.65
CA SER A 160 5.95 -0.76 -12.38
C SER A 160 7.23 -0.82 -11.53
N MET A 161 7.14 -1.04 -10.22
CA MET A 161 8.33 -1.22 -9.39
C MET A 161 9.18 -2.39 -9.93
N ARG A 162 10.50 -2.27 -9.85
CA ARG A 162 11.45 -3.26 -10.39
C ARG A 162 11.17 -4.69 -9.92
N ALA A 163 10.78 -4.86 -8.66
CA ALA A 163 10.44 -6.16 -8.08
C ALA A 163 9.20 -6.80 -8.71
N HIS A 164 8.28 -6.00 -9.28
CA HIS A 164 6.99 -6.47 -9.79
C HIS A 164 7.03 -6.86 -11.27
N ILE A 165 8.08 -6.45 -11.98
CA ILE A 165 8.20 -6.61 -13.44
C ILE A 165 9.25 -7.66 -13.84
N THR A 166 9.79 -8.42 -12.89
CA THR A 166 10.75 -9.48 -13.18
C THR A 166 10.08 -10.66 -13.88
N ASP A 167 10.86 -11.43 -14.64
CA ASP A 167 10.32 -12.58 -15.39
C ASP A 167 9.77 -13.67 -14.45
N ALA A 168 10.35 -13.82 -13.26
CA ALA A 168 9.88 -14.77 -12.26
C ALA A 168 8.48 -14.41 -11.74
N VAL A 169 8.21 -13.12 -11.54
CA VAL A 169 6.88 -12.63 -11.11
C VAL A 169 5.87 -12.73 -12.24
N LYS A 170 6.26 -12.41 -13.47
CA LYS A 170 5.36 -12.45 -14.64
C LYS A 170 4.95 -13.86 -15.08
N LYS A 171 5.72 -14.88 -14.71
CA LYS A 171 5.47 -16.30 -15.08
C LYS A 171 4.58 -17.05 -14.08
N GLN A 172 4.23 -16.44 -12.95
CA GLN A 172 3.33 -17.00 -11.93
C GLN A 172 1.87 -16.73 -12.27
#